data_AF-A0AAD4TRX8-F1
#
_entry.id   AF-A0AAD4TRX8-F1
#
_cell.length_a   1.000
_cell.length_b   1.000
_cell.length_c   1.000
_cell.angle_alpha   90.00
_cell.angle_beta   90.00
_cell.angle_gamma   90.00
#
_symmetry.space_group_name_H-M   'P 1'
#
loop_
_entity.id
_entity.type
_entity.pdbx_description
1 polymer ?
#
loop_
_entity_poly.entity_id
_entity_poly.type
_entity_poly.pdbx_seq_one_letter_code
_entity_poly.pdbx_strand_id
1 'polypeptide(L)'
;MDIRKGLAIERERHGRDSGELRRLLNSLECKQDAYTKSMILHSITRCVYLLESEASGCTNDDVTLVGSMLDDKDNSVKIQALNTLKAFSGIRKFRLKIQEHSIKVLELISTIWDSELHIAGLRLLNNFPLPDFVHPQLRRVMPALMEILQSDYILAQVQAIRLLSSLAQKNDLLYDILNCQVHCNFLNLFQSTQPGSLLFEVLVFAERLSEGRSSPHYRAVKWHYNKQSLHEALFGDDSRLADRLLALVIHPEEDVQIQACKVIVSLQCPQDAGIRPSCPPSHSCFNNGE
;
A
#
# COMPACT_ATOMS: atom_id res chain seq x y z
N MET A 1 52.71 -9.82 -26.03
CA MET A 1 52.00 -9.69 -24.74
C MET A 1 51.35 -8.32 -24.71
N ASP A 2 50.02 -8.30 -24.76
CA ASP A 2 49.22 -7.15 -25.21
C ASP A 2 48.83 -6.27 -24.02
N ILE A 3 49.71 -5.33 -23.64
CA ILE A 3 49.55 -4.41 -22.49
C ILE A 3 48.24 -3.60 -22.59
N ARG A 4 47.72 -3.38 -23.81
CA ARG A 4 46.46 -2.67 -24.05
C ARG A 4 45.21 -3.46 -23.68
N LYS A 5 45.26 -4.80 -23.69
CA LYS A 5 44.13 -5.65 -23.24
C LYS A 5 44.03 -5.73 -21.71
N GLY A 6 45.15 -5.61 -20.98
CA GLY A 6 45.16 -5.58 -19.52
C GLY A 6 44.48 -4.34 -18.94
N LEU A 7 44.78 -3.15 -19.49
CA LEU A 7 44.25 -1.87 -19.03
C LEU A 7 42.75 -1.68 -19.25
N ALA A 8 42.17 -2.29 -20.29
CA ALA A 8 40.73 -2.24 -20.55
C ALA A 8 39.93 -3.13 -19.58
N ILE A 9 40.47 -4.31 -19.25
CA ILE A 9 39.86 -5.25 -18.29
C ILE A 9 40.01 -4.73 -16.85
N GLU A 10 41.11 -4.06 -16.52
CA GLU A 10 41.29 -3.42 -15.21
C GLU A 10 40.39 -2.20 -15.02
N ARG A 11 40.12 -1.40 -16.07
CA ARG A 11 39.13 -0.30 -16.02
C ARG A 11 37.70 -0.81 -15.91
N GLU A 12 37.35 -1.93 -16.56
CA GLU A 12 36.05 -2.58 -16.39
C GLU A 12 35.86 -3.27 -15.03
N ARG A 13 36.96 -3.65 -14.35
CA ARG A 13 36.91 -4.19 -12.98
C ARG A 13 36.90 -3.09 -11.91
N HIS A 14 37.71 -2.03 -12.07
CA HIS A 14 37.69 -0.87 -11.17
C HIS A 14 36.42 -0.02 -11.30
N GLY A 15 35.71 -0.10 -12.44
CA GLY A 15 34.39 0.52 -12.59
C GLY A 15 33.24 -0.26 -11.91
N ARG A 16 33.46 -1.50 -11.46
CA ARG A 16 32.43 -2.37 -10.85
C ARG A 16 32.44 -2.41 -9.33
N ASP A 17 33.50 -1.95 -8.68
CA ASP A 17 33.58 -1.84 -7.22
C ASP A 17 34.45 -0.63 -6.88
N SER A 18 33.82 0.54 -6.87
CA SER A 18 34.43 1.80 -6.49
C SER A 18 34.65 1.89 -4.97
N GLY A 19 34.01 1.02 -4.20
CA GLY A 19 33.96 1.07 -2.74
C GLY A 19 33.25 2.31 -2.19
N GLU A 20 32.52 3.05 -3.04
CA GLU A 20 31.84 4.29 -2.67
C GLU A 20 30.71 4.01 -1.67
N LEU A 21 29.90 2.97 -1.92
CA LEU A 21 28.82 2.60 -1.01
C LEU A 21 29.36 2.22 0.37
N ARG A 22 30.46 1.47 0.42
CA ARG A 22 31.12 1.11 1.68
C ARG A 22 31.67 2.34 2.43
N ARG A 23 32.27 3.29 1.72
CA ARG A 23 32.76 4.55 2.31
C ARG A 23 31.63 5.39 2.90
N LEU A 24 30.49 5.47 2.21
CA LEU A 24 29.31 6.19 2.70
C LEU A 24 28.69 5.52 3.93
N LEU A 25 28.56 4.19 3.94
CA LEU A 25 28.07 3.44 5.09
C LEU A 25 28.96 3.64 6.32
N ASN A 26 30.28 3.51 6.17
CA ASN A 26 31.23 3.76 7.26
C ASN A 26 31.16 5.20 7.77
N SER A 27 30.91 6.16 6.87
CA SER A 27 30.72 7.56 7.26
C SER A 27 29.46 7.73 8.09
N LEU A 28 28.34 7.09 7.72
CA LEU A 28 27.08 7.16 8.45
C LEU A 28 27.17 6.69 9.91
N GLU A 29 28.08 5.75 10.22
CA GLU A 29 28.34 5.28 11.60
C GLU A 29 28.97 6.37 12.51
N CYS A 30 29.62 7.36 11.92
CA CYS A 30 30.25 8.43 12.67
C CYS A 30 29.22 9.42 13.23
N LYS A 31 29.56 10.07 14.34
CA LYS A 31 28.74 11.17 14.88
C LYS A 31 28.74 12.33 13.90
N GLN A 32 27.57 12.60 13.34
CA GLN A 32 27.33 13.68 12.38
C GLN A 32 26.09 14.47 12.77
N ASP A 33 26.00 15.71 12.27
CA ASP A 33 24.78 16.50 12.32
C ASP A 33 23.70 15.93 11.37
N ALA A 34 22.45 16.37 11.54
CA ALA A 34 21.31 15.85 10.81
C ALA A 34 21.39 16.10 9.28
N TYR A 35 21.90 17.26 8.87
CA TYR A 35 22.00 17.60 7.45
C TYR A 35 23.00 16.67 6.75
N THR A 36 24.17 16.45 7.36
CA THR A 36 25.19 15.57 6.79
C THR A 36 24.71 14.12 6.72
N LYS A 37 24.05 13.60 7.76
CA LYS A 37 23.42 12.26 7.73
C LYS A 37 22.42 12.13 6.58
N SER A 38 21.54 13.12 6.41
CA SER A 38 20.53 13.15 5.36
C SER A 38 21.17 13.08 3.96
N MET A 39 22.23 13.87 3.74
CA MET A 39 22.98 13.86 2.49
C MET A 39 23.70 12.52 2.22
N ILE A 40 24.26 11.90 3.25
CA ILE A 40 24.88 10.57 3.13
C ILE A 40 23.84 9.52 2.78
N LEU A 41 22.72 9.46 3.49
CA LEU A 41 21.62 8.52 3.19
C LEU A 41 21.08 8.71 1.78
N HIS A 42 20.92 9.96 1.33
CA HIS A 42 20.55 10.25 -0.06
C HIS A 42 21.58 9.70 -1.06
N SER A 43 22.87 9.85 -0.76
CA SER A 43 23.96 9.36 -1.60
C SER A 43 24.03 7.82 -1.62
N ILE A 44 23.81 7.18 -0.48
CA ILE A 44 23.66 5.72 -0.35
C ILE A 44 22.49 5.26 -1.21
N THR A 45 21.33 5.92 -1.12
CA THR A 45 20.14 5.58 -1.95
C THR A 45 20.48 5.57 -3.43
N ARG A 46 21.21 6.60 -3.92
CA ARG A 46 21.65 6.67 -5.32
C ARG A 46 22.62 5.55 -5.66
N CYS A 47 23.58 5.25 -4.78
CA CYS A 47 24.53 4.16 -4.97
C CYS A 47 23.82 2.80 -5.05
N VAL A 48 22.81 2.54 -4.21
CA VAL A 48 22.04 1.29 -4.26
C VAL A 48 21.33 1.11 -5.60
N TYR A 49 20.85 2.19 -6.23
CA TYR A 49 20.25 2.12 -7.56
C TYR A 49 21.24 2.01 -8.72
N LEU A 50 22.43 2.61 -8.58
CA LEU A 50 23.38 2.74 -9.69
C LEU A 50 24.50 1.67 -9.66
N LEU A 51 24.83 1.15 -8.48
CA LEU A 51 25.98 0.27 -8.22
C LEU A 51 25.47 -1.10 -7.71
N GLU A 52 24.83 -1.87 -8.58
CA GLU A 52 24.18 -3.14 -8.22
C GLU A 52 25.15 -4.16 -7.57
N SER A 53 26.40 -4.22 -8.06
CA SER A 53 27.45 -5.08 -7.51
C SER A 53 27.80 -4.71 -6.07
N GLU A 54 28.01 -3.42 -5.79
CA GLU A 54 28.33 -2.94 -4.44
C GLU A 54 27.14 -3.14 -3.50
N ALA A 55 25.93 -2.81 -3.96
CA ALA A 55 24.72 -2.97 -3.17
C ALA A 55 24.43 -4.45 -2.84
N SER A 56 24.73 -5.34 -3.78
CA SER A 56 24.69 -6.79 -3.56
C SER A 56 25.79 -7.29 -2.63
N GLY A 57 26.86 -6.53 -2.45
CA GLY A 57 27.94 -6.80 -1.48
C GLY A 57 27.63 -6.37 -0.04
N CYS A 58 26.59 -5.56 0.18
CA CYS A 58 26.18 -5.16 1.53
C CYS A 58 25.72 -6.34 2.41
N THR A 59 25.74 -6.14 3.72
CA THR A 59 25.32 -7.11 4.75
C THR A 59 24.01 -6.69 5.40
N ASN A 60 23.44 -7.56 6.24
CA ASN A 60 22.27 -7.21 7.06
C ASN A 60 22.61 -6.14 8.11
N ASP A 61 23.88 -6.02 8.52
CA ASP A 61 24.32 -4.99 9.45
C ASP A 61 24.28 -3.61 8.80
N ASP A 62 24.65 -3.52 7.51
CA ASP A 62 24.52 -2.28 6.72
C ASP A 62 23.05 -1.82 6.64
N VAL A 63 22.11 -2.76 6.47
CA VAL A 63 20.67 -2.47 6.48
C VAL A 63 20.19 -2.05 7.88
N THR A 64 20.71 -2.71 8.92
CA THR A 64 20.38 -2.38 10.32
C THR A 64 20.87 -0.99 10.71
N LEU A 65 22.06 -0.59 10.23
CA LEU A 65 22.59 0.75 10.37
C LEU A 65 21.64 1.79 9.77
N VAL A 66 21.21 1.60 8.53
CA VAL A 66 20.22 2.49 7.89
C VAL A 66 18.91 2.47 8.68
N GLY A 67 18.45 1.31 9.14
CA GLY A 67 17.24 1.15 9.94
C GLY A 67 17.29 1.93 11.26
N SER A 68 18.46 2.01 11.91
CA SER A 68 18.64 2.78 13.15
C SER A 68 18.46 4.29 12.96
N MET A 69 18.58 4.79 11.73
CA MET A 69 18.33 6.22 11.42
C MET A 69 16.84 6.58 11.49
N LEU A 70 15.92 5.61 11.58
CA LEU A 70 14.50 5.85 11.81
C LEU A 70 14.21 6.42 13.21
N ASP A 71 15.15 6.28 14.16
CA ASP A 71 15.06 6.83 15.51
C ASP A 71 15.75 8.21 15.64
N ASP A 72 16.26 8.77 14.55
CA ASP A 72 16.85 10.12 14.57
C ASP A 72 15.79 11.18 14.93
N LYS A 73 16.20 12.27 15.58
CA LYS A 73 15.27 13.35 15.95
C LYS A 73 14.79 14.12 14.72
N ASP A 74 15.64 14.24 13.71
CA ASP A 74 15.35 15.03 12.52
C ASP A 74 14.51 14.24 11.50
N ASN A 75 13.46 14.87 10.95
CA ASN A 75 12.56 14.20 10.00
C ASN A 75 13.22 13.97 8.64
N SER A 76 14.12 14.85 8.20
CA SER A 76 14.82 14.66 6.93
C SER A 76 15.70 13.40 6.97
N VAL A 77 16.34 13.11 8.11
CA VAL A 77 17.12 11.89 8.31
C VAL A 77 16.20 10.65 8.22
N LYS A 78 15.05 10.67 8.91
CA LYS A 78 14.07 9.58 8.83
C LYS A 78 13.58 9.36 7.39
N ILE A 79 13.26 10.43 6.66
CA ILE A 79 12.80 10.37 5.27
C ILE A 79 13.86 9.73 4.37
N GLN A 80 15.12 10.17 4.47
CA GLN A 80 16.19 9.58 3.66
C GLN A 80 16.50 8.14 4.06
N ALA A 81 16.36 7.78 5.33
CA ALA A 81 16.48 6.40 5.79
C ALA A 81 15.39 5.51 5.18
N LEU A 82 14.13 5.95 5.18
CA LEU A 82 13.01 5.24 4.54
C LEU A 82 13.24 5.03 3.04
N ASN A 83 13.70 6.07 2.33
CA ASN A 83 14.05 5.97 0.91
C ASN A 83 15.22 5.00 0.66
N THR A 84 16.21 5.01 1.55
CA THR A 84 17.37 4.10 1.48
C THR A 84 16.95 2.65 1.71
N LEU A 85 16.14 2.38 2.73
CA LEU A 85 15.55 1.05 2.98
C LEU A 85 14.70 0.60 1.79
N LYS A 86 13.92 1.51 1.20
CA LYS A 86 13.14 1.21 -0.01
C LYS A 86 14.05 0.81 -1.16
N ALA A 87 15.19 1.48 -1.35
CA ALA A 87 16.16 1.09 -2.37
C ALA A 87 16.72 -0.32 -2.10
N PHE A 88 17.16 -0.60 -0.88
CA PHE A 88 17.66 -1.92 -0.49
C PHE A 88 16.61 -3.03 -0.61
N SER A 89 15.32 -2.72 -0.43
CA SER A 89 14.24 -3.71 -0.58
C SER A 89 14.04 -4.20 -2.03
N GLY A 90 14.65 -3.51 -3.01
CA GLY A 90 14.79 -4.02 -4.38
C GLY A 90 15.66 -5.28 -4.46
N ILE A 91 16.56 -5.48 -3.49
CA ILE A 91 17.47 -6.63 -3.41
C ILE A 91 16.83 -7.70 -2.52
N ARG A 92 16.50 -8.85 -3.12
CA ARG A 92 15.69 -9.90 -2.48
C ARG A 92 16.21 -10.35 -1.11
N LYS A 93 17.53 -10.46 -0.93
CA LYS A 93 18.15 -10.94 0.32
C LYS A 93 17.89 -10.04 1.53
N PHE A 94 17.62 -8.75 1.32
CA PHE A 94 17.41 -7.80 2.41
C PHE A 94 15.94 -7.62 2.82
N ARG A 95 14.98 -8.10 2.01
CA ARG A 95 13.54 -7.86 2.26
C ARG A 95 13.08 -8.30 3.65
N LEU A 96 13.49 -9.49 4.08
CA LEU A 96 13.13 -10.01 5.41
C LEU A 96 13.69 -9.13 6.54
N LYS A 97 14.95 -8.69 6.39
CA LYS A 97 15.59 -7.81 7.39
C LYS A 97 14.89 -6.45 7.46
N ILE A 98 14.53 -5.89 6.30
CA ILE A 98 13.82 -4.61 6.21
C ILE A 98 12.41 -4.70 6.83
N GLN A 99 11.72 -5.84 6.67
CA GLN A 99 10.40 -6.07 7.26
C GLN A 99 10.40 -5.99 8.79
N GLU A 100 11.53 -6.22 9.47
CA GLU A 100 11.66 -6.05 10.92
C GLU A 100 11.36 -4.60 11.36
N HIS A 101 11.57 -3.62 10.47
CA HIS A 101 11.29 -2.21 10.74
C HIS A 101 9.82 -1.82 10.50
N SER A 102 8.95 -2.72 10.02
CA SER A 102 7.57 -2.38 9.63
C SER A 102 6.77 -1.72 10.76
N ILE A 103 6.92 -2.21 12.00
CA ILE A 103 6.24 -1.63 13.16
C ILE A 103 6.67 -0.18 13.38
N LYS A 104 7.99 0.08 13.31
CA LYS A 104 8.54 1.43 13.46
C LYS A 104 8.05 2.36 12.34
N VAL A 105 8.03 1.87 11.10
CA VAL A 105 7.53 2.66 9.96
C VAL A 105 6.06 3.03 10.15
N LEU A 106 5.22 2.09 10.61
CA LEU A 106 3.81 2.37 10.92
C LEU A 106 3.65 3.36 12.08
N GLU A 107 4.48 3.25 13.12
CA GLU A 107 4.52 4.22 14.22
C GLU A 107 4.81 5.64 13.70
N LEU A 108 5.86 5.80 12.88
CA LEU A 108 6.23 7.09 12.29
C LEU A 108 5.10 7.68 11.45
N ILE A 109 4.49 6.88 10.58
CA ILE A 109 3.35 7.30 9.73
C ILE A 109 2.15 7.76 10.59
N SER A 110 1.92 7.13 11.74
CA SER A 110 0.80 7.49 12.62
C SER A 110 1.07 8.68 13.55
N THR A 111 2.32 9.11 13.70
CA THR A 111 2.72 10.09 14.72
C THR A 111 3.31 11.36 14.15
N ILE A 112 3.91 11.32 12.96
CA ILE A 112 4.57 12.48 12.33
C ILE A 112 3.77 12.89 11.09
N TRP A 113 3.11 14.04 11.17
CA TRP A 113 2.27 14.56 10.10
C TRP A 113 3.06 15.35 9.05
N ASP A 114 3.89 14.62 8.30
CA ASP A 114 4.74 15.15 7.23
C ASP A 114 4.47 14.36 5.93
N SER A 115 4.10 15.06 4.86
CA SER A 115 3.71 14.42 3.60
C SER A 115 4.86 13.64 2.95
N GLU A 116 6.10 14.12 3.05
CA GLU A 116 7.26 13.41 2.48
C GLU A 116 7.56 12.15 3.28
N LEU A 117 7.42 12.22 4.61
CA LEU A 117 7.56 11.05 5.48
C LEU A 117 6.47 10.01 5.19
N HIS A 118 5.20 10.44 5.05
CA HIS A 118 4.12 9.55 4.66
C HIS A 118 4.41 8.86 3.33
N ILE A 119 4.83 9.62 2.31
CA ILE A 119 5.16 9.07 0.99
C ILE A 119 6.31 8.07 1.10
N ALA A 120 7.40 8.41 1.77
CA ALA A 120 8.57 7.52 1.89
C ALA A 120 8.24 6.23 2.68
N GLY A 121 7.52 6.36 3.80
CA GLY A 121 7.13 5.24 4.65
C GLY A 121 6.15 4.30 3.96
N LEU A 122 5.10 4.84 3.34
CA LEU A 122 4.10 4.04 2.64
C LEU A 122 4.68 3.38 1.38
N ARG A 123 5.59 4.03 0.65
CA ARG A 123 6.32 3.41 -0.48
C ARG A 123 7.15 2.21 -0.05
N LEU A 124 7.77 2.28 1.13
CA LEU A 124 8.52 1.17 1.69
C LEU A 124 7.59 0.00 2.02
N LEU A 125 6.50 0.26 2.75
CA LEU A 125 5.54 -0.78 3.17
C LEU A 125 4.84 -1.45 1.97
N ASN A 126 4.53 -0.69 0.92
CA ASN A 126 3.93 -1.23 -0.31
C ASN A 126 4.88 -2.14 -1.12
N ASN A 127 6.17 -2.21 -0.78
CA ASN A 127 7.14 -2.97 -1.57
C ASN A 127 7.25 -4.45 -1.19
N PHE A 128 6.56 -4.88 -0.13
CA PHE A 128 6.54 -6.26 0.31
C PHE A 128 5.22 -6.61 1.03
N PRO A 129 4.81 -7.89 1.02
CA PRO A 129 3.67 -8.31 1.83
C PRO A 129 3.98 -8.08 3.31
N LEU A 130 3.08 -7.43 4.04
CA LEU A 130 3.26 -7.23 5.47
C LEU A 130 3.03 -8.55 6.24
N PRO A 131 3.96 -8.96 7.11
CA PRO A 131 3.84 -10.19 7.88
C PRO A 131 2.75 -10.08 8.96
N ASP A 132 2.20 -11.21 9.37
CA ASP A 132 0.98 -11.20 10.18
C ASP A 132 1.17 -10.69 11.62
N PHE A 133 2.39 -10.76 12.15
CA PHE A 133 2.73 -10.18 13.45
C PHE A 133 2.54 -8.65 13.50
N VAL A 134 2.46 -7.97 12.35
CA VAL A 134 2.27 -6.52 12.26
C VAL A 134 0.78 -6.12 12.35
N HIS A 135 -0.15 -7.07 12.19
CA HIS A 135 -1.60 -6.78 12.16
C HIS A 135 -2.12 -6.04 13.40
N PRO A 136 -1.72 -6.35 14.65
CA PRO A 136 -2.14 -5.57 15.81
C PRO A 136 -1.75 -4.09 15.71
N GLN A 137 -0.57 -3.80 15.17
CA GLN A 137 -0.14 -2.42 14.93
C GLN A 137 -0.93 -1.77 13.78
N LEU A 138 -1.20 -2.51 12.69
CA LEU A 138 -2.02 -2.03 11.58
C LEU A 138 -3.40 -1.58 12.03
N ARG A 139 -4.07 -2.36 12.90
CA ARG A 139 -5.37 -1.96 13.47
C ARG A 139 -5.31 -0.63 14.23
N ARG A 140 -4.22 -0.40 14.98
CA ARG A 140 -4.01 0.85 15.73
C ARG A 140 -3.78 2.06 14.82
N VAL A 141 -3.04 1.87 13.72
CA VAL A 141 -2.70 2.97 12.80
C VAL A 141 -3.71 3.15 11.67
N MET A 142 -4.70 2.26 11.53
CA MET A 142 -5.72 2.30 10.48
C MET A 142 -6.42 3.67 10.38
N PRO A 143 -6.82 4.32 11.50
CA PRO A 143 -7.40 5.66 11.43
C PRO A 143 -6.44 6.69 10.83
N ALA A 144 -5.16 6.67 11.19
CA ALA A 144 -4.16 7.57 10.62
C ALA A 144 -3.96 7.32 9.12
N LEU A 145 -3.97 6.06 8.67
CA LEU A 145 -3.93 5.73 7.23
C LEU A 145 -5.15 6.28 6.49
N MET A 146 -6.33 6.22 7.09
CA MET A 146 -7.56 6.79 6.53
C MET A 146 -7.52 8.31 6.48
N GLU A 147 -6.95 8.97 7.50
CA GLU A 147 -6.70 10.42 7.49
C GLU A 147 -5.72 10.84 6.38
N ILE A 148 -4.63 10.08 6.17
CA ILE A 148 -3.70 10.35 5.07
C ILE A 148 -4.39 10.24 3.71
N LEU A 149 -5.24 9.22 3.52
CA LEU A 149 -6.04 9.06 2.30
C LEU A 149 -6.98 10.26 2.05
N GLN A 150 -7.46 10.89 3.11
CA GLN A 150 -8.39 12.02 3.03
C GLN A 150 -7.70 13.38 3.04
N SER A 151 -6.37 13.42 3.01
CA SER A 151 -5.57 14.65 2.91
C SER A 151 -5.50 15.19 1.47
N ASP A 152 -5.03 16.42 1.28
CA ASP A 152 -4.89 17.04 -0.05
C ASP A 152 -3.58 16.66 -0.78
N TYR A 153 -2.81 15.70 -0.26
CA TYR A 153 -1.52 15.30 -0.82
C TYR A 153 -1.65 14.06 -1.71
N ILE A 154 -1.96 14.26 -2.99
CA ILE A 154 -2.20 13.19 -3.99
C ILE A 154 -1.21 12.02 -3.91
N LEU A 155 0.09 12.30 -3.82
CA LEU A 155 1.09 11.23 -3.75
C LEU A 155 0.96 10.40 -2.47
N ALA A 156 0.70 11.03 -1.32
CA ALA A 156 0.48 10.31 -0.06
C ALA A 156 -0.83 9.51 -0.12
N GLN A 157 -1.90 10.09 -0.69
CA GLN A 157 -3.17 9.40 -0.90
C GLN A 157 -3.00 8.13 -1.71
N VAL A 158 -2.31 8.21 -2.85
CA VAL A 158 -2.00 7.05 -3.73
C VAL A 158 -1.24 5.96 -2.97
N GLN A 159 -0.27 6.32 -2.12
CA GLN A 159 0.46 5.30 -1.37
C GLN A 159 -0.37 4.69 -0.23
N ALA A 160 -1.20 5.50 0.45
CA ALA A 160 -2.07 5.03 1.52
C ALA A 160 -3.13 4.07 0.99
N ILE A 161 -3.76 4.42 -0.14
CA ILE A 161 -4.81 3.58 -0.72
C ILE A 161 -4.29 2.26 -1.28
N ARG A 162 -3.07 2.23 -1.84
CA ARG A 162 -2.42 0.99 -2.25
C ARG A 162 -2.21 0.05 -1.08
N LEU A 163 -1.75 0.59 0.05
CA LEU A 163 -1.57 -0.18 1.27
C LEU A 163 -2.91 -0.71 1.76
N LEU A 164 -3.91 0.16 1.91
CA LEU A 164 -5.26 -0.22 2.35
C LEU A 164 -5.90 -1.26 1.41
N SER A 165 -5.70 -1.15 0.10
CA SER A 165 -6.17 -2.13 -0.89
C SER A 165 -5.52 -3.49 -0.71
N SER A 166 -4.22 -3.54 -0.43
CA SER A 166 -3.52 -4.80 -0.13
C SER A 166 -4.00 -5.42 1.18
N LEU A 167 -4.34 -4.60 2.17
CA LEU A 167 -4.86 -5.05 3.46
C LEU A 167 -6.32 -5.50 3.38
N ALA A 168 -7.13 -4.89 2.53
CA ALA A 168 -8.52 -5.28 2.29
C ALA A 168 -8.67 -6.70 1.74
N GLN A 169 -7.63 -7.22 1.08
CA GLN A 169 -7.58 -8.62 0.64
C GLN A 169 -7.31 -9.60 1.78
N LYS A 170 -6.91 -9.13 2.96
CA LYS A 170 -6.79 -9.95 4.17
C LYS A 170 -8.11 -9.89 4.95
N ASN A 171 -8.84 -11.00 4.98
CA ASN A 171 -10.16 -11.09 5.63
C ASN A 171 -10.15 -10.54 7.08
N ASP A 172 -9.06 -10.73 7.82
CA ASP A 172 -8.94 -10.32 9.22
C ASP A 172 -8.92 -8.81 9.46
N LEU A 173 -8.61 -8.00 8.43
CA LEU A 173 -8.52 -6.54 8.53
C LEU A 173 -9.65 -5.82 7.79
N LEU A 174 -10.44 -6.55 7.00
CA LEU A 174 -11.47 -5.96 6.16
C LEU A 174 -12.53 -5.21 6.98
N TYR A 175 -12.99 -5.78 8.10
CA TYR A 175 -13.93 -5.10 8.99
C TYR A 175 -13.34 -3.82 9.58
N ASP A 176 -12.08 -3.87 10.04
CA ASP A 176 -11.40 -2.70 10.61
C ASP A 176 -11.29 -1.56 9.59
N ILE A 177 -10.97 -1.88 8.33
CA ILE A 177 -10.90 -0.91 7.22
C ILE A 177 -12.28 -0.33 6.92
N LEU A 178 -13.29 -1.19 6.76
CA LEU A 178 -14.67 -0.79 6.45
C LEU A 178 -15.30 0.03 7.58
N ASN A 179 -14.90 -0.19 8.83
CA ASN A 179 -15.42 0.55 9.98
C ASN A 179 -14.63 1.83 10.32
N CYS A 180 -13.54 2.13 9.60
CA CYS A 180 -12.79 3.37 9.78
C CYS A 180 -13.67 4.59 9.49
N GLN A 181 -13.52 5.63 10.30
CA GLN A 181 -14.24 6.88 10.11
C GLN A 181 -13.73 7.63 8.87
N VAL A 182 -14.66 8.21 8.12
CA VAL A 182 -14.37 9.06 6.96
C VAL A 182 -15.13 10.37 7.05
N HIS A 183 -14.58 11.41 6.44
CA HIS A 183 -15.20 12.71 6.27
C HIS A 183 -16.43 12.61 5.37
N CYS A 184 -17.39 13.52 5.57
CA CYS A 184 -18.63 13.57 4.78
C CYS A 184 -18.40 13.77 3.28
N ASN A 185 -17.23 14.32 2.90
CA ASN A 185 -16.82 14.56 1.53
C ASN A 185 -15.94 13.43 0.95
N PHE A 186 -15.84 12.25 1.60
CA PHE A 186 -15.00 11.14 1.16
C PHE A 186 -15.20 10.76 -0.31
N LEU A 187 -16.45 10.77 -0.80
CA LEU A 187 -16.77 10.48 -2.20
C LEU A 187 -16.18 11.49 -3.21
N ASN A 188 -15.58 12.60 -2.75
CA ASN A 188 -14.84 13.51 -3.62
C ASN A 188 -13.58 12.87 -4.22
N LEU A 189 -13.07 11.78 -3.62
CA LEU A 189 -11.99 10.97 -4.19
C LEU A 189 -12.38 10.32 -5.54
N PHE A 190 -13.67 10.19 -5.84
CA PHE A 190 -14.20 9.63 -7.09
C PHE A 190 -14.64 10.71 -8.10
N GLN A 191 -14.32 11.99 -7.87
CA GLN A 191 -14.65 13.04 -8.83
C GLN A 191 -13.75 12.95 -10.07
N SER A 192 -14.33 13.13 -11.26
CA SER A 192 -13.59 13.11 -12.53
C SER A 192 -12.52 14.20 -12.67
N THR A 193 -12.50 15.19 -11.77
CA THR A 193 -11.45 16.22 -11.69
C THR A 193 -10.19 15.75 -10.97
N GLN A 194 -10.25 14.61 -10.28
CA GLN A 194 -9.08 14.03 -9.63
C GLN A 194 -8.09 13.50 -10.68
N PRO A 195 -6.78 13.45 -10.38
CA PRO A 195 -5.81 12.83 -11.26
C PRO A 195 -6.16 11.36 -11.55
N GLY A 196 -6.05 10.91 -12.80
CA GLY A 196 -6.37 9.53 -13.17
C GLY A 196 -5.59 8.47 -12.38
N SER A 197 -4.34 8.77 -12.01
CA SER A 197 -3.52 7.90 -11.15
C SER A 197 -4.09 7.72 -9.75
N LEU A 198 -4.77 8.73 -9.19
CA LEU A 198 -5.49 8.61 -7.92
C LEU A 198 -6.82 7.89 -8.13
N LEU A 199 -7.58 8.28 -9.15
CA LEU A 199 -8.88 7.67 -9.46
C LEU A 199 -8.76 6.16 -9.68
N PHE A 200 -7.78 5.72 -10.46
CA PHE A 200 -7.54 4.32 -10.72
C PHE A 200 -7.35 3.54 -9.41
N GLU A 201 -6.52 4.04 -8.50
CA GLU A 201 -6.24 3.38 -7.22
C GLU A 201 -7.45 3.41 -6.28
N VAL A 202 -8.24 4.49 -6.30
CA VAL A 202 -9.50 4.61 -5.56
C VAL A 202 -10.54 3.60 -6.06
N LEU A 203 -10.61 3.38 -7.37
CA LEU A 203 -11.49 2.38 -7.97
C LEU A 203 -11.02 0.95 -7.68
N VAL A 204 -9.71 0.68 -7.73
CA VAL A 204 -9.15 -0.61 -7.30
C VAL A 204 -9.49 -0.87 -5.83
N PHE A 205 -9.37 0.12 -4.96
CA PHE A 205 -9.73 -0.03 -3.55
C PHE A 205 -11.21 -0.37 -3.38
N ALA A 206 -12.11 0.34 -4.06
CA ALA A 206 -13.54 0.07 -4.03
C ALA A 206 -13.88 -1.35 -4.53
N GLU A 207 -13.23 -1.81 -5.60
CA GLU A 207 -13.34 -3.19 -6.09
C GLU A 207 -12.94 -4.19 -5.00
N ARG A 208 -11.77 -4.03 -4.37
CA ARG A 208 -11.28 -4.96 -3.35
C ARG A 208 -12.17 -5.01 -2.11
N LEU A 209 -12.72 -3.87 -1.69
CA LEU A 209 -13.70 -3.82 -0.60
C LEU A 209 -14.99 -4.55 -0.98
N SER A 210 -15.47 -4.37 -2.21
CA SER A 210 -16.66 -5.05 -2.73
C SER A 210 -16.48 -6.57 -2.80
N GLU A 211 -15.35 -7.02 -3.34
CA GLU A 211 -14.97 -8.44 -3.42
C GLU A 211 -14.86 -9.07 -2.03
N GLY A 212 -14.16 -8.41 -1.10
CA GLY A 212 -13.98 -8.88 0.27
C GLY A 212 -15.32 -9.04 1.00
N ARG A 213 -16.21 -8.04 0.89
CA ARG A 213 -17.59 -8.10 1.43
C ARG A 213 -18.42 -9.21 0.79
N SER A 214 -18.09 -9.56 -0.45
CA SER A 214 -18.77 -10.61 -1.20
C SER A 214 -18.26 -12.02 -0.92
N SER A 215 -17.21 -12.16 -0.11
CA SER A 215 -16.69 -13.47 0.29
C SER A 215 -17.64 -14.20 1.24
N PRO A 216 -17.81 -15.55 1.11
CA PRO A 216 -18.70 -16.31 1.97
C PRO A 216 -18.36 -16.20 3.46
N HIS A 217 -17.07 -16.17 3.80
CA HIS A 217 -16.59 -16.04 5.16
C HIS A 217 -17.00 -14.71 5.81
N TYR A 218 -16.88 -13.61 5.06
CA TYR A 218 -17.27 -12.31 5.57
C TYR A 218 -18.78 -12.19 5.74
N ARG A 219 -19.57 -12.74 4.80
CA ARG A 219 -21.04 -12.72 4.85
C ARG A 219 -21.64 -13.60 5.95
N ALA A 220 -20.93 -14.63 6.39
CA ALA A 220 -21.38 -15.49 7.48
C ALA A 220 -21.54 -14.74 8.81
N VAL A 221 -20.93 -13.56 8.96
CA VAL A 221 -20.98 -12.74 10.16
C VAL A 221 -21.85 -11.50 9.92
N LYS A 222 -22.73 -11.19 10.87
CA LYS A 222 -23.50 -9.94 10.87
C LYS A 222 -22.67 -8.81 11.46
N TRP A 223 -21.98 -8.08 10.58
CA TRP A 223 -21.19 -6.91 10.95
C TRP A 223 -22.07 -5.70 11.26
N HIS A 224 -21.62 -4.86 12.19
CA HIS A 224 -22.26 -3.59 12.52
C HIS A 224 -21.24 -2.48 12.31
N TYR A 225 -21.53 -1.55 11.40
CA TYR A 225 -20.63 -0.44 11.10
C TYR A 225 -21.10 0.86 11.75
N ASN A 226 -20.16 1.75 12.01
CA ASN A 226 -20.44 3.10 12.47
C ASN A 226 -21.09 3.94 11.36
N LYS A 227 -21.92 4.92 11.72
CA LYS A 227 -22.61 5.81 10.75
C LYS A 227 -21.67 6.67 9.89
N GLN A 228 -20.48 6.97 10.39
CA GLN A 228 -19.45 7.73 9.67
C GLN A 228 -18.38 6.81 9.09
N SER A 229 -18.66 5.52 8.98
CA SER A 229 -17.69 4.54 8.48
C SER A 229 -17.50 4.63 6.98
N LEU A 230 -16.34 4.14 6.51
CA LEU A 230 -16.07 3.92 5.10
C LEU A 230 -17.15 3.05 4.45
N HIS A 231 -17.64 2.02 5.15
CA HIS A 231 -18.74 1.19 4.68
C HIS A 231 -19.99 2.02 4.39
N GLU A 232 -20.41 2.87 5.33
CA GLU A 232 -21.61 3.70 5.14
C GLU A 232 -21.42 4.69 3.99
N ALA A 233 -20.24 5.31 3.88
CA ALA A 233 -19.95 6.26 2.81
C ALA A 233 -19.95 5.64 1.40
N LEU A 234 -19.50 4.37 1.26
CA LEU A 234 -19.40 3.69 -0.03
C LEU A 234 -20.61 2.83 -0.36
N PHE A 235 -21.17 2.14 0.63
CA PHE A 235 -22.14 1.05 0.46
C PHE A 235 -23.37 1.17 1.34
N GLY A 236 -23.49 2.25 2.12
CA GLY A 236 -24.72 2.57 2.85
C GLY A 236 -25.86 2.92 1.91
N ASP A 237 -27.08 2.91 2.43
CA ASP A 237 -28.30 3.16 1.64
C ASP A 237 -28.31 4.58 1.04
N ASP A 238 -27.69 5.55 1.72
CA ASP A 238 -27.55 6.93 1.27
C ASP A 238 -26.31 7.18 0.39
N SER A 239 -25.55 6.13 0.06
CA SER A 239 -24.31 6.26 -0.71
C SER A 239 -24.58 6.72 -2.14
N ARG A 240 -23.81 7.73 -2.57
CA ARG A 240 -23.82 8.22 -3.96
C ARG A 240 -22.71 7.63 -4.82
N LEU A 241 -22.12 6.51 -4.40
CA LEU A 241 -21.02 5.87 -5.13
C LEU A 241 -21.42 5.52 -6.57
N ALA A 242 -22.64 5.02 -6.79
CA ALA A 242 -23.13 4.66 -8.13
C ALA A 242 -23.11 5.86 -9.10
N ASP A 243 -23.61 7.03 -8.67
CA ASP A 243 -23.56 8.27 -9.46
C ASP A 243 -22.12 8.64 -9.85
N ARG A 244 -21.18 8.50 -8.89
CA ARG A 244 -19.77 8.82 -9.10
C ARG A 244 -19.12 7.85 -10.10
N LEU A 245 -19.40 6.56 -9.98
CA LEU A 245 -18.89 5.54 -10.89
C LEU A 245 -19.40 5.75 -12.32
N LEU A 246 -20.69 6.05 -12.49
CA LEU A 246 -21.26 6.35 -13.81
C LEU A 246 -20.60 7.56 -14.48
N ALA A 247 -20.28 8.59 -13.70
CA ALA A 247 -19.55 9.75 -14.22
C ALA A 247 -18.12 9.40 -14.69
N LEU A 248 -17.50 8.37 -14.11
CA LEU A 248 -16.14 7.93 -14.47
C LEU A 248 -16.10 7.01 -15.70
N VAL A 249 -17.23 6.45 -16.14
CA VAL A 249 -17.30 5.62 -17.37
C VAL A 249 -16.94 6.42 -18.63
N ILE A 250 -17.10 7.75 -18.61
CA ILE A 250 -16.74 8.66 -19.70
C ILE A 250 -15.44 9.43 -19.43
N HIS A 251 -14.63 9.01 -18.44
CA HIS A 251 -13.37 9.65 -18.11
C HIS A 251 -12.37 9.56 -19.28
N PRO A 252 -11.54 10.57 -19.60
CA PRO A 252 -10.64 10.52 -20.77
C PRO A 252 -9.61 9.39 -20.75
N GLU A 253 -9.20 8.92 -19.57
CA GLU A 253 -8.24 7.81 -19.43
C GLU A 253 -8.94 6.45 -19.43
N GLU A 254 -8.54 5.58 -20.37
CA GLU A 254 -9.13 4.25 -20.60
C GLU A 254 -9.02 3.33 -19.36
N ASP A 255 -7.88 3.33 -18.67
CA ASP A 255 -7.68 2.50 -17.47
C ASP A 255 -8.69 2.85 -16.36
N VAL A 256 -9.03 4.13 -16.21
CA VAL A 256 -10.03 4.61 -15.25
C VAL A 256 -11.42 4.13 -15.65
N GLN A 257 -11.78 4.20 -16.95
CA GLN A 257 -13.07 3.72 -17.44
C GLN A 257 -13.23 2.21 -17.20
N ILE A 258 -12.23 1.42 -17.60
CA ILE A 258 -12.24 -0.04 -17.46
C ILE A 258 -12.39 -0.41 -15.99
N GLN A 259 -11.61 0.24 -15.11
CA GLN A 259 -11.67 -0.05 -13.69
C GLN A 259 -13.02 0.37 -13.08
N ALA A 260 -13.58 1.52 -13.47
CA ALA A 260 -14.91 1.94 -13.03
C ALA A 260 -16.00 0.93 -13.42
N CYS A 261 -15.96 0.41 -14.65
CA CYS A 261 -16.86 -0.64 -15.12
C CYS A 261 -16.73 -1.92 -14.28
N LYS A 262 -15.50 -2.34 -13.92
CA LYS A 262 -15.30 -3.49 -13.03
C LYS A 262 -15.91 -3.27 -11.64
N VAL A 263 -15.75 -2.08 -11.06
CA VAL A 263 -16.41 -1.76 -9.78
C VAL A 263 -17.93 -1.85 -9.91
N ILE A 264 -18.52 -1.27 -10.97
CA ILE A 264 -19.97 -1.33 -11.21
C ILE A 264 -20.45 -2.79 -11.26
N VAL A 265 -19.75 -3.64 -12.02
CA VAL A 265 -20.09 -5.07 -12.13
C VAL A 265 -19.94 -5.79 -10.79
N SER A 266 -18.87 -5.51 -10.02
CA SER A 266 -18.65 -6.16 -8.72
C SER A 266 -19.71 -5.77 -7.69
N LEU A 267 -20.24 -4.54 -7.75
CA LEU A 267 -21.35 -4.08 -6.91
C LEU A 267 -22.69 -4.67 -7.33
N GLN A 268 -22.89 -4.89 -8.63
CA GLN A 268 -24.15 -5.38 -9.18
C GLN A 268 -24.35 -6.88 -9.00
N CYS A 269 -23.32 -7.69 -8.76
CA CYS A 269 -23.44 -9.14 -8.59
C CYS A 269 -24.39 -9.51 -7.44
N PRO A 270 -25.66 -9.87 -7.72
CA PRO A 270 -26.60 -10.31 -6.72
C PRO A 270 -26.31 -11.80 -6.47
N GLN A 271 -25.81 -12.16 -5.30
CA GLN A 271 -25.59 -13.57 -4.94
C GLN A 271 -26.85 -14.20 -4.30
N ASP A 272 -28.04 -13.85 -4.80
CA ASP A 272 -29.31 -14.53 -4.48
C ASP A 272 -29.80 -15.39 -5.67
N ALA A 273 -28.89 -15.89 -6.50
CA ALA A 273 -29.19 -16.93 -7.49
C ALA A 273 -29.25 -18.35 -6.87
N GLY A 274 -29.49 -18.45 -5.55
CA GLY A 274 -29.46 -19.72 -4.79
C GLY A 274 -30.76 -20.09 -4.07
N ILE A 275 -31.75 -19.20 -3.99
CA ILE A 275 -33.05 -19.53 -3.37
C ILE A 275 -34.12 -19.50 -4.46
N ARG A 276 -34.15 -20.57 -5.28
CA ARG A 276 -35.40 -20.91 -5.95
C ARG A 276 -36.42 -21.25 -4.87
N PRO A 277 -37.63 -20.66 -4.86
CA PRO A 277 -38.70 -21.22 -4.06
C PRO A 277 -38.97 -22.63 -4.59
N SER A 278 -38.68 -23.63 -3.77
CA SER A 278 -39.04 -25.02 -4.01
C SER A 278 -40.52 -25.07 -4.35
N CYS A 279 -40.87 -25.53 -5.56
CA CYS A 279 -42.25 -25.83 -5.92
C CYS A 279 -42.86 -26.73 -4.82
N PRO A 280 -44.11 -26.50 -4.38
CA PRO A 280 -44.75 -27.43 -3.48
C PRO A 280 -44.92 -28.79 -4.17
N PRO A 281 -44.83 -29.92 -3.44
CA PRO A 281 -45.14 -31.22 -4.02
C PRO A 281 -46.61 -31.24 -4.43
N SER A 282 -46.86 -31.60 -5.68
CA SER A 282 -48.19 -31.91 -6.20
C SER A 282 -48.78 -33.05 -5.37
N HIS A 283 -49.66 -32.74 -4.42
CA HIS A 283 -50.51 -33.74 -3.81
C HIS A 283 -51.51 -34.23 -4.87
N SER A 284 -51.25 -35.41 -5.41
CA SER A 284 -52.22 -36.16 -6.19
C SER A 284 -53.37 -36.59 -5.28
N CYS A 285 -54.48 -35.87 -5.32
CA CYS A 285 -55.76 -36.39 -4.88
C CYS A 285 -56.31 -37.29 -5.98
N PHE A 286 -56.21 -38.61 -5.81
CA PHE A 286 -57.18 -39.53 -6.40
C PHE A 286 -57.99 -40.11 -5.24
N ASN A 287 -59.18 -39.55 -5.06
CA ASN A 287 -60.25 -40.18 -4.29
C ASN A 287 -60.77 -41.37 -5.10
N ASN A 288 -60.92 -42.50 -4.41
CA ASN A 288 -61.82 -43.57 -4.82
C ASN A 288 -63.26 -43.06 -4.82
N GLY A 289 -64.02 -43.41 -5.85
CA GLY A 289 -65.45 -43.18 -5.94
C GLY A 289 -66.08 -43.94 -7.11
N GLU A 290 -66.75 -45.04 -6.74
CA GLU A 290 -67.66 -45.92 -7.51
C GLU A 290 -67.07 -46.96 -8.49
#